data_AF-A0A2J6TDK2-F1
#
_entry.id   AF-A0A2J6TDK2-F1
#
_cell.length_a   1.000
_cell.length_b   1.000
_cell.length_c   1.000
_cell.angle_alpha   90.00
_cell.angle_beta   90.00
_cell.angle_gamma   90.00
#
_symmetry.space_group_name_H-M   'P 1'
#
loop_
_entity.id
_entity.type
_entity.pdbx_description
1 polymer ?
#
loop_
_entity_poly.entity_id
_entity_poly.type
_entity_poly.pdbx_seq_one_letter_code
_entity_poly.pdbx_strand_id
1 'polypeptide(L)'
;LPAPASDIVEYEDRIFTTGFHGDRTVYQGRPNPENLASWTRLTTAGIVKLDEQEAKRLPNKTAQVSGEPGSYIASLEMFHQLHCLNQLRLVYFDETKDMSTDDKIKVGLHIDHCVDYLRQAIMCHGDIEMITFDWDENKEYYPPNYNVVHRCRKFEPIERWALDRQVQDLIPG
;
A
#
# COMPACT_ATOMS: atom_id res chain seq x y z
N LEU A 1 -2.16 20.65 -8.46
CA LEU A 1 -3.56 20.35 -8.84
C LEU A 1 -4.06 19.19 -7.97
N PRO A 2 -5.36 18.99 -7.78
CA PRO A 2 -5.87 17.77 -7.14
C PRO A 2 -5.50 16.54 -7.98
N ALA A 3 -5.18 15.42 -7.31
CA ALA A 3 -4.87 14.15 -7.96
C ALA A 3 -6.05 13.70 -8.85
N PRO A 4 -5.83 12.89 -9.91
CA PRO A 4 -6.88 12.52 -10.86
C PRO A 4 -8.16 11.98 -10.22
N ALA A 5 -8.01 11.10 -9.22
CA ALA A 5 -9.11 10.45 -8.51
C ALA A 5 -9.70 11.26 -7.33
N SER A 6 -9.43 12.57 -7.23
CA SER A 6 -9.90 13.36 -6.08
C SER A 6 -11.43 13.47 -6.00
N ASP A 7 -12.13 13.46 -7.14
CA ASP A 7 -13.57 13.72 -7.20
C ASP A 7 -14.43 12.51 -6.78
N ILE A 8 -13.81 11.32 -6.62
CA ILE A 8 -14.48 10.09 -6.19
C ILE A 8 -14.23 9.74 -4.72
N VAL A 9 -13.49 10.59 -4.00
CA VAL A 9 -13.14 10.30 -2.60
C VAL A 9 -14.36 10.51 -1.71
N GLU A 10 -14.79 9.41 -1.08
CA GLU A 10 -15.82 9.38 -0.04
C GLU A 10 -15.20 8.92 1.28
N TYR A 11 -15.85 9.26 2.40
CA TYR A 11 -15.38 8.94 3.75
C TYR A 11 -16.37 8.07 4.49
N GLU A 12 -15.86 7.12 5.27
CA GLU A 12 -16.63 6.27 6.17
C GLU A 12 -15.85 6.02 7.46
N ASP A 13 -16.59 5.81 8.55
CA ASP A 13 -16.00 5.42 9.83
C ASP A 13 -15.85 3.91 9.89
N ARG A 14 -14.65 3.43 10.22
CA ARG A 14 -14.35 2.00 10.38
C ARG A 14 -13.52 1.74 11.62
N ILE A 15 -13.81 0.63 12.28
CA ILE A 15 -13.00 0.09 13.37
C ILE A 15 -12.04 -0.93 12.77
N PHE A 16 -10.76 -0.84 13.11
CA PHE A 16 -9.78 -1.83 12.66
C PHE A 16 -9.87 -3.08 13.51
N THR A 17 -9.88 -4.23 12.86
CA THR A 17 -9.73 -5.53 13.52
C THR A 17 -8.26 -5.80 13.79
N THR A 18 -7.97 -6.42 14.94
CA THR A 18 -6.58 -6.73 15.33
C THR A 18 -6.24 -8.18 15.02
N GLY A 19 -7.22 -9.07 15.01
CA GLY A 19 -7.03 -10.52 14.91
C GLY A 19 -6.48 -11.17 16.19
N PHE A 20 -6.15 -10.40 17.23
CA PHE A 20 -5.66 -10.94 18.51
C PHE A 20 -6.77 -11.55 19.36
N HIS A 21 -8.04 -11.19 19.13
CA HIS A 21 -9.18 -11.61 19.95
C HIS A 21 -10.14 -12.53 19.20
N GLY A 22 -9.63 -13.28 18.21
CA GLY A 22 -10.43 -14.21 17.40
C GLY A 22 -11.13 -13.56 16.18
N ASP A 23 -10.93 -12.26 15.98
CA ASP A 23 -11.45 -11.43 14.90
C ASP A 23 -10.53 -11.42 13.67
N ARG A 24 -9.95 -12.57 13.31
CA ARG A 24 -8.99 -12.62 12.19
C ARG A 24 -9.65 -12.37 10.85
N THR A 25 -9.02 -11.58 10.01
CA THR A 25 -9.47 -11.36 8.63
C THR A 25 -8.91 -12.43 7.69
N VAL A 26 -9.51 -12.53 6.49
CA VAL A 26 -9.04 -13.41 5.41
C VAL A 26 -7.63 -13.07 4.89
N TYR A 27 -7.04 -11.96 5.33
CA TYR A 27 -5.70 -11.52 4.89
C TYR A 27 -4.58 -12.03 5.79
N GLN A 28 -4.92 -12.58 6.96
CA GLN A 28 -3.97 -13.05 7.97
C GLN A 28 -3.60 -14.53 7.78
N GLY A 29 -2.48 -14.93 8.38
CA GLY A 29 -2.01 -16.31 8.40
C GLY A 29 -1.07 -16.65 7.25
N ARG A 30 -0.47 -17.84 7.37
CA ARG A 30 0.39 -18.44 6.35
C ARG A 30 -0.29 -18.45 4.98
N PRO A 31 0.44 -18.29 3.88
CA PRO A 31 -0.09 -18.39 2.52
C PRO A 31 -0.95 -19.63 2.36
N ASN A 32 -2.20 -19.43 1.96
CA ASN A 32 -3.15 -20.48 1.62
C ASN A 32 -4.00 -20.00 0.43
N PRO A 33 -4.76 -20.89 -0.24
CA PRO A 33 -5.51 -20.50 -1.42
C PRO A 33 -6.46 -19.30 -1.22
N GLU A 34 -7.12 -19.22 -0.07
CA GLU A 34 -8.09 -18.16 0.24
C GLU A 34 -7.42 -16.79 0.43
N ASN A 35 -6.38 -16.72 1.26
CA ASN A 35 -5.69 -15.47 1.53
C ASN A 35 -4.86 -15.01 0.33
N LEU A 36 -4.27 -15.94 -0.44
CA LEU A 36 -3.59 -15.62 -1.70
C LEU A 36 -4.55 -15.04 -2.74
N ALA A 37 -5.76 -15.60 -2.87
CA ALA A 37 -6.78 -15.04 -3.75
C ALA A 37 -7.24 -13.66 -3.28
N SER A 38 -7.42 -13.48 -1.97
CA SER A 38 -7.84 -12.19 -1.38
C SER A 38 -6.80 -11.10 -1.57
N TRP A 39 -5.52 -11.40 -1.34
CA TRP A 39 -4.41 -10.49 -1.58
C TRP A 39 -4.23 -10.16 -3.06
N THR A 40 -4.29 -11.18 -3.94
CA THR A 40 -4.23 -10.98 -5.40
C THR A 40 -5.28 -9.96 -5.83
N ARG A 41 -6.57 -10.24 -5.53
CA ARG A 41 -7.69 -9.36 -5.85
C ARG A 41 -7.51 -7.95 -5.31
N LEU A 42 -7.00 -7.81 -4.09
CA LEU A 42 -6.78 -6.51 -3.45
C LEU A 42 -5.72 -5.68 -4.19
N THR A 43 -4.71 -6.32 -4.80
CA THR A 43 -3.59 -5.64 -5.46
C THR A 43 -3.76 -5.46 -6.98
N THR A 44 -4.73 -6.14 -7.62
CA THR A 44 -4.90 -6.11 -9.08
C THR A 44 -5.34 -4.74 -9.63
N ALA A 45 -6.06 -3.94 -8.85
CA ALA A 45 -6.70 -2.71 -9.34
C ALA A 45 -5.75 -1.49 -9.47
N GLY A 46 -4.44 -1.69 -9.34
CA GLY A 46 -3.48 -0.59 -9.26
C GLY A 46 -3.29 0.20 -10.55
N ILE A 47 -3.15 -0.49 -11.69
CA ILE A 47 -2.86 0.14 -12.98
C ILE A 47 -4.16 0.61 -13.63
N VAL A 48 -4.21 1.88 -14.01
CA VAL A 48 -5.37 2.57 -14.55
C VAL A 48 -5.03 3.31 -15.83
N LYS A 49 -6.08 3.63 -16.59
CA LYS A 49 -6.01 4.49 -17.77
C LYS A 49 -6.52 5.87 -17.41
N LEU A 50 -5.78 6.91 -17.79
CA LEU A 50 -6.15 8.31 -17.66
C LEU A 50 -6.45 8.89 -19.05
N ASP A 51 -7.41 9.80 -19.11
CA ASP A 51 -7.57 10.65 -20.28
C ASP A 51 -6.52 11.78 -20.33
N GLU A 52 -6.49 12.54 -21.41
CA GLU A 52 -5.51 13.61 -21.59
C GLU A 52 -5.64 14.75 -20.55
N GLN A 53 -6.86 15.06 -20.10
CA GLN A 53 -7.08 16.12 -19.11
C GLN A 53 -6.60 15.65 -17.73
N GLU A 54 -6.87 14.41 -17.37
CA GLU A 54 -6.38 13.76 -16.15
C GLU A 54 -4.85 13.67 -16.14
N ALA A 55 -4.24 13.21 -17.23
CA ALA A 55 -2.80 13.11 -17.35
C ALA A 55 -2.09 14.48 -17.24
N LYS A 56 -2.70 15.56 -17.78
CA LYS A 56 -2.19 16.94 -17.65
C LYS A 56 -2.22 17.48 -16.21
N ARG A 57 -3.02 16.89 -15.31
CA ARG A 57 -3.07 17.28 -13.90
C ARG A 57 -1.92 16.70 -13.08
N LEU A 58 -1.26 15.66 -13.58
CA LEU A 58 -0.14 15.02 -12.89
C LEU A 58 1.07 15.96 -12.83
N PRO A 59 1.77 16.04 -11.67
CA PRO A 59 3.02 16.79 -11.55
C PRO A 59 4.12 16.22 -12.45
N ASN A 60 4.15 14.89 -12.59
CA ASN A 60 5.07 14.15 -13.45
C ASN A 60 4.31 13.67 -14.69
N LYS A 61 4.94 13.73 -15.86
CA LYS A 61 4.34 13.18 -17.09
C LYS A 61 4.32 11.66 -17.02
N THR A 62 3.36 11.07 -17.72
CA THR A 62 3.26 9.62 -17.88
C THR A 62 3.10 9.25 -19.36
N ALA A 63 3.47 8.02 -19.71
CA ALA A 63 3.44 7.52 -21.08
C ALA A 63 2.01 7.31 -21.59
N GLN A 64 1.86 7.38 -22.91
CA GLN A 64 0.64 6.96 -23.60
C GLN A 64 0.57 5.44 -23.68
N VAL A 65 -0.67 4.92 -23.66
CA VAL A 65 -0.95 3.52 -23.93
C VAL A 65 -0.69 3.23 -25.42
N SER A 66 0.09 2.19 -25.69
CA SER A 66 0.54 1.84 -27.04
C SER A 66 -0.67 1.48 -27.90
N GLY A 67 -0.78 2.13 -29.07
CA GLY A 67 -1.93 1.97 -29.96
C GLY A 67 -3.22 2.69 -29.53
N GLU A 68 -3.22 3.42 -28.41
CA GLU A 68 -4.38 4.18 -27.92
C GLU A 68 -4.06 5.68 -27.72
N PRO A 69 -3.98 6.49 -28.80
CA PRO A 69 -3.72 7.92 -28.69
C PRO A 69 -4.69 8.64 -27.74
N GLY A 70 -4.16 9.50 -26.88
CA GLY A 70 -4.94 10.25 -25.89
C GLY A 70 -5.27 9.47 -24.61
N SER A 71 -4.89 8.18 -24.53
CA SER A 71 -4.95 7.40 -23.31
C SER A 71 -3.56 7.28 -22.68
N TYR A 72 -3.50 7.42 -21.36
CA TYR A 72 -2.27 7.46 -20.60
C TYR A 72 -2.30 6.40 -19.50
N ILE A 73 -1.15 5.77 -19.22
CA ILE A 73 -1.05 4.75 -18.17
C ILE A 73 -0.63 5.41 -16.86
N ALA A 74 -1.24 5.00 -15.75
CA ALA A 74 -0.82 5.40 -14.40
C ALA A 74 -1.12 4.26 -13.41
N SER A 75 -0.61 4.35 -12.19
CA SER A 75 -0.96 3.42 -11.13
C SER A 75 -1.21 4.16 -9.83
N LEU A 76 -2.28 3.81 -9.14
CA LEU A 76 -2.63 4.36 -7.83
C LEU A 76 -1.65 3.85 -6.76
N GLU A 77 -1.12 4.77 -5.96
CA GLU A 77 -0.13 4.49 -4.91
C GLU A 77 -0.65 3.51 -3.85
N MET A 78 -1.90 3.65 -3.40
CA MET A 78 -2.51 2.73 -2.42
C MET A 78 -2.34 1.25 -2.82
N PHE A 79 -2.56 0.92 -4.09
CA PHE A 79 -2.45 -0.47 -4.55
C PHE A 79 -0.99 -0.94 -4.65
N HIS A 80 -0.05 -0.04 -4.96
CA HIS A 80 1.37 -0.36 -4.92
C HIS A 80 1.85 -0.60 -3.47
N GLN A 81 1.41 0.23 -2.52
CA GLN A 81 1.66 0.04 -1.09
C GLN A 81 1.15 -1.31 -0.59
N LEU A 82 -0.08 -1.70 -0.99
CA LEU A 82 -0.66 -3.00 -0.69
C LEU A 82 0.12 -4.15 -1.34
N HIS A 83 0.58 -3.98 -2.58
CA HIS A 83 1.44 -4.95 -3.25
C HIS A 83 2.75 -5.16 -2.49
N CYS A 84 3.46 -4.08 -2.15
CA CYS A 84 4.71 -4.14 -1.38
C CYS A 84 4.51 -4.81 -0.02
N LEU A 85 3.42 -4.48 0.69
CA LEU A 85 3.07 -5.11 1.96
C LEU A 85 2.85 -6.63 1.81
N ASN A 86 2.18 -7.05 0.74
CA ASN A 86 2.01 -8.48 0.45
C ASN A 86 3.34 -9.17 0.09
N GLN A 87 4.25 -8.52 -0.65
CA GLN A 87 5.58 -9.06 -0.93
C GLN A 87 6.37 -9.30 0.37
N LEU A 88 6.36 -8.33 1.28
CA LEU A 88 6.99 -8.47 2.60
C LEU A 88 6.37 -9.62 3.41
N ARG A 89 5.03 -9.75 3.38
CA ARG A 89 4.33 -10.87 4.00
C ARG A 89 4.80 -12.22 3.43
N LEU A 90 4.91 -12.35 2.11
CA LEU A 90 5.35 -13.59 1.47
C LEU A 90 6.80 -13.95 1.84
N VAL A 91 7.71 -12.97 1.84
CA VAL A 91 9.10 -13.17 2.28
C VAL A 91 9.18 -13.62 3.74
N TYR A 92 8.33 -13.07 4.62
CA TYR A 92 8.29 -13.50 6.01
C TYR A 92 7.88 -14.96 6.16
N PHE A 93 6.92 -15.42 5.35
CA PHE A 93 6.44 -16.80 5.38
C PHE A 93 7.31 -17.78 4.58
N ASP A 94 8.31 -17.31 3.85
CA ASP A 94 9.30 -18.14 3.17
C ASP A 94 10.30 -18.69 4.22
N GLU A 95 10.06 -19.93 4.65
CA GLU A 95 10.59 -20.54 5.88
C GLU A 95 12.09 -20.86 5.82
N THR A 96 12.94 -19.89 6.16
CA THR A 96 14.38 -20.12 6.35
C THR A 96 14.89 -19.85 7.77
N LYS A 97 14.00 -19.56 8.73
CA LYS A 97 14.42 -19.19 10.11
C LYS A 97 14.35 -20.35 11.11
N ASP A 98 15.50 -20.62 11.70
CA ASP A 98 15.71 -21.56 12.80
C ASP A 98 15.21 -20.92 14.11
N MET A 99 13.90 -21.01 14.35
CA MET A 99 13.22 -20.50 15.54
C MET A 99 12.47 -21.64 16.23
N SER A 100 12.35 -21.56 17.56
CA SER A 100 11.51 -22.49 18.33
C SER A 100 10.04 -22.41 17.85
N THR A 101 9.29 -23.49 18.01
CA THR A 101 7.87 -23.54 17.60
C THR A 101 7.03 -22.45 18.29
N ASP A 102 7.28 -22.20 19.58
CA ASP A 102 6.55 -21.18 20.34
C ASP A 102 6.88 -19.76 19.87
N ASP A 103 8.15 -19.49 19.56
CA ASP A 103 8.54 -18.19 19.01
C ASP A 103 7.98 -18.00 17.60
N LYS A 104 7.95 -19.05 16.77
CA LYS A 104 7.29 -19.02 15.46
C LYS A 104 5.81 -18.68 15.57
N ILE A 105 5.11 -19.20 16.59
CA ILE A 105 3.69 -18.90 16.82
C ILE A 105 3.52 -17.44 17.26
N LYS A 106 4.27 -16.97 18.25
CA LYS A 106 4.16 -15.60 18.77
C LYS A 106 4.53 -14.55 17.73
N VAL A 107 5.66 -14.74 17.05
CA VAL A 107 6.11 -13.83 15.98
C VAL A 107 5.16 -13.92 14.79
N GLY A 108 4.68 -15.11 14.44
CA GLY A 108 3.66 -15.29 13.40
C GLY A 108 2.38 -14.50 13.68
N LEU A 109 1.83 -14.58 14.89
CA LEU A 109 0.64 -13.82 15.29
C LEU A 109 0.88 -12.31 15.26
N HIS A 110 2.03 -11.84 15.77
CA HIS A 110 2.34 -10.41 15.80
C HIS A 110 2.55 -9.86 14.37
N ILE A 111 3.26 -10.59 13.52
CA ILE A 111 3.46 -10.19 12.11
C ILE A 111 2.13 -10.21 11.35
N ASP A 112 1.29 -11.22 11.55
CA ASP A 112 -0.06 -11.28 10.96
C ASP A 112 -0.91 -10.07 11.36
N HIS A 113 -0.88 -9.70 12.64
CA HIS A 113 -1.54 -8.50 13.13
C HIS A 113 -0.99 -7.24 12.45
N CYS A 114 0.34 -7.06 12.44
CA CYS A 114 0.98 -5.88 11.87
C CYS A 114 0.67 -5.73 10.37
N VAL A 115 0.74 -6.84 9.61
CA VAL A 115 0.42 -6.84 8.18
C VAL A 115 -1.04 -6.45 7.95
N ASP A 116 -1.99 -7.02 8.68
CA ASP A 116 -3.40 -6.68 8.47
C ASP A 116 -3.77 -5.28 8.99
N TYR A 117 -3.14 -4.82 10.07
CA TYR A 117 -3.26 -3.44 10.55
C TYR A 117 -2.76 -2.45 9.49
N LEU A 118 -1.58 -2.68 8.91
CA LEU A 118 -1.02 -1.82 7.87
C LEU A 118 -1.89 -1.86 6.60
N ARG A 119 -2.43 -3.02 6.22
CA ARG A 119 -3.38 -3.13 5.11
C ARG A 119 -4.60 -2.23 5.34
N GLN A 120 -5.19 -2.30 6.54
CA GLN A 120 -6.32 -1.45 6.91
C GLN A 120 -5.96 0.03 6.93
N ALA A 121 -4.79 0.39 7.47
CA ALA A 121 -4.29 1.76 7.50
C ALA A 121 -4.05 2.33 6.09
N ILE A 122 -3.46 1.55 5.19
CA ILE A 122 -3.24 1.93 3.78
C ILE A 122 -4.59 2.19 3.10
N MET A 123 -5.56 1.28 3.27
CA MET A 123 -6.90 1.45 2.69
C MET A 123 -7.67 2.63 3.30
N CYS A 124 -7.51 2.87 4.60
CA CYS A 124 -8.13 3.99 5.31
C CYS A 124 -7.52 5.34 4.89
N HIS A 125 -6.21 5.37 4.62
CA HIS A 125 -5.56 6.59 4.15
C HIS A 125 -5.88 6.86 2.68
N GLY A 126 -5.94 5.80 1.86
CA GLY A 126 -6.33 5.86 0.46
C GLY A 126 -5.43 6.79 -0.34
N ASP A 127 -4.13 6.46 -0.46
CA ASP A 127 -3.21 7.28 -1.25
C ASP A 127 -3.60 7.23 -2.74
N ILE A 128 -4.20 8.33 -3.20
CA ILE A 128 -4.71 8.52 -4.57
C ILE A 128 -3.71 9.23 -5.49
N GLU A 129 -2.49 9.49 -5.03
CA GLU A 129 -1.43 9.95 -5.92
C GLU A 129 -1.05 8.84 -6.90
N MET A 130 -0.40 9.22 -8.00
CA MET A 130 -0.24 8.35 -9.16
C MET A 130 1.24 8.13 -9.49
N ILE A 131 1.64 6.86 -9.48
CA ILE A 131 2.85 6.37 -10.13
C ILE A 131 2.71 6.58 -11.63
N THR A 132 3.71 7.19 -12.23
CA THR A 132 3.78 7.39 -13.68
C THR A 132 4.61 6.29 -14.32
N PHE A 133 4.51 6.17 -15.63
CA PHE A 133 5.28 5.21 -16.41
C PHE A 133 5.98 5.92 -17.55
N ASP A 134 7.16 5.43 -17.89
CA ASP A 134 7.82 5.78 -19.14
C ASP A 134 7.57 4.66 -20.16
N TRP A 135 7.85 4.92 -21.45
CA TRP A 135 7.86 3.89 -22.48
C TRP A 135 9.31 3.57 -22.86
N ASP A 136 9.73 2.31 -22.69
CA ASP A 136 11.05 1.84 -23.11
C ASP A 136 10.91 1.11 -24.46
N GLU A 137 11.22 1.80 -25.56
CA GLU A 137 11.13 1.27 -26.92
C GLU A 137 12.00 0.01 -27.14
N ASN A 138 13.12 -0.13 -26.43
CA ASN A 138 14.03 -1.26 -26.65
C ASN A 138 13.50 -2.56 -26.04
N LYS A 139 12.69 -2.45 -25.00
CA LYS A 139 12.18 -3.59 -24.23
C LYS A 139 10.67 -3.78 -24.38
N GLU A 140 10.01 -2.91 -25.13
CA GLU A 140 8.57 -2.92 -25.41
C GLU A 140 7.71 -3.02 -24.13
N TYR A 141 8.08 -2.28 -23.08
CA TYR A 141 7.36 -2.28 -21.80
C TYR A 141 7.32 -0.88 -21.16
N TYR A 142 6.48 -0.77 -20.14
CA TYR A 142 6.29 0.42 -19.33
C TYR A 142 7.03 0.30 -18.00
N PRO A 143 8.27 0.80 -17.86
CA PRO A 143 8.88 0.93 -16.54
C PRO A 143 8.11 1.94 -15.69
N PRO A 144 7.74 1.58 -14.44
CA PRO A 144 7.18 2.54 -13.50
C PRO A 144 8.25 3.50 -12.98
N ASN A 145 7.88 4.77 -12.85
CA ASN A 145 8.62 5.77 -12.11
C ASN A 145 7.95 5.99 -10.74
N TYR A 146 8.58 5.48 -9.69
CA TYR A 146 8.09 5.61 -8.31
C TYR A 146 8.45 6.94 -7.64
N ASN A 147 9.31 7.76 -8.27
CA ASN A 147 9.72 9.05 -7.71
C ASN A 147 8.75 10.14 -8.18
N VAL A 148 7.52 10.07 -7.68
CA VAL A 148 6.45 11.03 -7.97
C VAL A 148 6.22 11.97 -6.79
N VAL A 149 5.52 13.08 -7.05
CA VAL A 149 5.17 14.03 -5.99
C VAL A 149 4.02 13.48 -5.16
N HIS A 150 4.19 13.44 -3.83
CA HIS A 150 3.13 13.08 -2.88
C HIS A 150 2.67 14.28 -2.06
N ARG A 151 1.40 14.27 -1.65
CA ARG A 151 0.87 15.20 -0.64
C ARG A 151 0.90 14.57 0.74
N CYS A 152 2.03 14.68 1.41
CA CYS A 152 2.21 14.14 2.76
C CYS A 152 1.77 15.12 3.85
N ARG A 153 1.34 14.58 5.00
CA ARG A 153 1.32 15.33 6.26
C ARG A 153 2.77 15.58 6.69
N LYS A 154 3.09 16.78 7.15
CA LYS A 154 4.44 17.09 7.64
C LYS A 154 4.76 16.21 8.85
N PHE A 155 5.92 15.56 8.84
CA PHE A 155 6.32 14.61 9.86
C PHE A 155 6.70 15.31 11.17
N GLU A 156 7.55 16.31 11.09
CA GLU A 156 8.21 16.94 12.25
C GLU A 156 7.21 17.57 13.24
N PRO A 157 6.13 18.26 12.80
CA PRO A 157 5.13 18.77 13.74
C PRO A 157 4.38 17.65 14.48
N ILE A 158 4.10 16.52 13.81
CA ILE A 158 3.40 15.38 14.41
C ILE A 158 4.33 14.70 15.42
N GLU A 159 5.57 14.45 15.03
CA GLU A 159 6.60 13.87 15.88
C GLU A 159 6.82 14.72 17.13
N ARG A 160 7.05 16.03 16.98
CA ARG A 160 7.22 16.94 18.12
C ARG A 160 6.01 16.91 19.05
N TRP A 161 4.80 16.97 18.51
CA TRP A 161 3.59 16.90 19.33
C TRP A 161 3.53 15.63 20.20
N ALA A 162 3.96 14.49 19.64
CA ALA A 162 4.01 13.21 20.34
C ALA A 162 5.12 13.15 21.38
N LEU A 163 6.34 13.59 21.04
CA LEU A 163 7.48 13.65 21.95
C LEU A 163 7.20 14.52 23.18
N ASP A 164 6.59 15.69 22.99
CA ASP A 164 6.22 16.62 24.06
C ASP A 164 5.19 16.03 25.06
N ARG A 165 4.56 14.89 24.73
CA ARG A 165 3.46 14.27 25.47
C ARG A 165 3.74 12.81 25.83
N GLN A 166 4.98 12.34 25.69
CA GLN A 166 5.34 10.98 26.04
C GLN A 166 5.06 10.69 27.53
N VAL A 167 4.38 9.58 27.78
CA VAL A 167 4.22 9.03 29.13
C VAL A 167 5.51 8.29 29.47
N GLN A 168 6.44 9.01 30.13
CA GLN A 168 7.81 8.55 30.38
C GLN A 168 7.87 7.18 31.08
N ASP A 169 6.93 6.91 31.99
CA ASP A 169 6.87 5.66 32.76
C ASP A 169 6.56 4.40 31.91
N LEU A 170 6.13 4.58 30.64
CA LEU A 170 5.79 3.48 29.73
C LEU A 170 6.83 3.28 28.61
N ILE A 171 7.95 4.02 28.63
CA ILE A 171 9.03 3.85 27.66
C ILE A 171 9.94 2.71 28.16
N PRO A 172 10.07 1.60 27.44
CA PRO A 172 11.09 0.60 27.77
C PRO A 172 12.47 1.24 27.64
N GLY A 173 13.27 1.16 28.70
CA GLY A 173 14.66 1.61 28.71
C GLY A 173 15.58 0.78 27.82
#